data_AF-A0A349E3F0-F1
#
_entry.id   AF-A0A349E3F0-F1
#
_cell.length_a   1.000
_cell.length_b   1.000
_cell.length_c   1.000
_cell.angle_alpha   90.00
_cell.angle_beta   90.00
_cell.angle_gamma   90.00
#
_symmetry.space_group_name_H-M   'P 1'
#
loop_
_entity.id
_entity.type
_entity.pdbx_description
1 polymer ?
#
loop_
_entity_poly.entity_id
_entity_poly.type
_entity_poly.pdbx_seq_one_letter_code
_entity_poly.pdbx_strand_id
1 'polypeptide(L)'
;MKSIKFYQTWQFNMWSTIVMVVSLYAAYFFYYPVMELIKQSRFDTQSQGVLINYEAHKMLYQGYEGGTYTKVKNYIVYYHYQIDGQTYQGQDILPGKAAIGLTLKHILNSPDRIIKIKYQSDTPAKSVVDL
;
A
#
# COMPACT_ATOMS: atom_id res chain seq x y z
N MET A 1 31.09 32.22 42.71
CA MET A 1 30.32 31.15 42.01
C MET A 1 29.11 31.80 41.34
N LYS A 2 28.96 31.70 40.01
CA LYS A 2 27.79 32.24 39.29
C LYS A 2 26.59 31.34 39.54
N SER A 3 25.48 31.87 40.04
CA SER A 3 24.24 31.12 40.16
C SER A 3 23.70 30.85 38.76
N ILE A 4 23.70 29.58 38.37
CA ILE A 4 23.07 29.14 37.13
C ILE A 4 21.57 29.34 37.35
N LYS A 5 20.98 30.30 36.62
CA LYS A 5 19.56 30.66 36.75
C LYS A 5 18.73 29.49 36.23
N PHE A 6 17.95 28.87 37.12
CA PHE A 6 17.06 27.71 36.90
C PHE A 6 16.18 27.81 35.62
N TYR A 7 15.85 29.03 35.18
CA TYR A 7 15.08 29.28 33.96
C TYR A 7 15.81 28.91 32.66
N GLN A 8 17.15 28.97 32.63
CA GLN A 8 17.94 28.80 31.41
C GLN A 8 18.10 27.32 31.01
N THR A 9 18.10 26.41 31.98
CA THR A 9 18.11 24.95 31.74
C THR A 9 16.73 24.43 31.34
N TRP A 10 15.65 25.05 31.81
CA TRP A 10 14.27 24.65 31.50
C TRP A 10 13.85 24.99 30.06
N GLN A 11 14.23 26.16 29.53
CA GLN A 11 13.96 26.51 28.13
C GLN A 11 14.69 25.59 27.13
N PHE A 12 15.92 25.18 27.43
CA PHE A 12 16.67 24.27 26.56
C PHE A 12 16.03 22.88 26.52
N ASN A 13 15.49 22.41 27.66
CA ASN A 13 14.76 21.16 27.75
C ASN A 13 13.38 21.21 27.04
N MET A 14 12.72 22.37 27.02
CA MET A 14 11.41 22.49 26.37
C MET A 14 11.54 22.38 24.85
N TRP A 15 12.51 23.08 24.24
CA TRP A 15 12.75 23.00 22.81
C TRP A 15 13.20 21.62 22.36
N SER A 16 14.08 20.94 23.11
CA SER A 16 14.47 19.57 22.79
C SER A 16 13.29 18.60 22.86
N THR A 17 12.40 18.77 23.85
CA THR A 17 11.19 17.95 23.97
C THR A 17 10.22 18.19 22.81
N ILE A 18 10.00 19.45 22.42
CA ILE A 18 9.15 19.79 21.26
C ILE A 18 9.74 19.20 19.98
N VAL A 19 11.05 19.36 19.76
CA VAL A 19 11.72 18.79 18.58
C VAL A 19 11.60 17.27 18.57
N MET A 20 11.72 16.59 19.72
CA MET A 20 11.58 15.15 19.81
C MET A 20 10.15 14.66 19.50
N VAL A 21 9.13 15.35 20.01
CA VAL A 21 7.72 15.02 19.72
C VAL A 21 7.39 15.29 18.25
N VAL A 22 7.82 16.43 17.71
CA VAL A 22 7.59 16.79 16.30
C VAL A 22 8.32 15.86 15.35
N SER A 23 9.54 15.44 15.67
CA SER A 23 10.31 14.50 14.83
C SER A 23 9.71 13.09 14.82
N LEU A 24 9.20 12.61 15.95
CA LEU A 24 8.43 11.35 15.98
C LEU A 24 7.15 11.44 15.12
N TYR A 25 6.44 12.56 15.20
CA TYR A 25 5.22 12.78 14.42
C TYR A 25 5.51 12.93 12.92
N ALA A 26 6.58 13.66 12.57
CA ALA A 26 7.05 13.80 11.19
C ALA A 26 7.52 12.45 10.63
N ALA A 27 8.26 11.66 11.40
CA ALA A 27 8.68 10.32 10.98
C ALA A 27 7.47 9.45 10.62
N TYR A 28 6.40 9.48 11.41
CA TYR A 28 5.16 8.76 11.09
C TYR A 28 4.54 9.23 9.77
N PHE A 29 4.45 10.55 9.56
CA PHE A 29 3.84 11.14 8.37
C PHE A 29 4.65 10.91 7.08
N PHE A 30 5.98 10.89 7.16
CA PHE A 30 6.84 10.71 5.98
C PHE A 30 7.20 9.24 5.72
N TYR A 31 7.22 8.38 6.74
CA TYR A 31 7.64 6.98 6.58
C TYR A 31 6.68 6.17 5.71
N TYR A 32 5.38 6.30 5.93
CA TYR A 32 4.37 5.59 5.14
C TYR A 32 4.40 5.91 3.64
N PRO A 33 4.34 7.19 3.21
CA PRO A 33 4.37 7.51 1.78
C PRO A 33 5.71 7.15 1.12
N VAL A 34 6.84 7.31 1.83
CA VAL A 34 8.16 6.90 1.30
C VAL A 34 8.25 5.38 1.15
N MET A 35 7.74 4.61 2.11
CA MET A 35 7.71 3.15 2.01
C MET A 35 6.84 2.67 0.84
N GLU A 36 5.71 3.34 0.58
CA GLU A 36 4.85 3.03 -0.56
C GLU A 36 5.54 3.32 -1.90
N LEU A 37 6.28 4.43 -2.00
CA LEU A 37 7.12 4.76 -3.16
C LEU A 37 8.26 3.74 -3.36
N ILE A 38 8.95 3.30 -2.30
CA ILE A 38 10.01 2.29 -2.37
C ILE A 38 9.46 0.92 -2.79
N LYS A 39 8.23 0.57 -2.37
CA LYS A 39 7.59 -0.66 -2.84
C LYS A 39 7.25 -0.58 -4.34
N GLN A 40 6.79 0.57 -4.80
CA GLN A 40 6.49 0.79 -6.22
C GLN A 40 7.76 0.84 -7.09
N SER A 41 8.88 1.36 -6.58
CA SER A 41 10.14 1.42 -7.34
C SER A 41 10.75 0.06 -7.64
N ARG A 42 10.27 -1.02 -7.00
CA ARG A 42 10.71 -2.39 -7.28
C ARG A 42 10.15 -2.92 -8.60
N PHE A 43 9.05 -2.35 -9.09
CA PHE A 43 8.44 -2.72 -10.36
C PHE A 43 8.77 -1.63 -11.38
N ASP A 44 9.71 -1.94 -12.24
CA ASP A 44 10.32 -1.03 -13.20
C ASP A 44 9.63 -1.07 -14.58
N THR A 45 8.92 -2.16 -14.88
CA THR A 45 8.30 -2.37 -16.20
C THR A 45 6.80 -2.57 -16.12
N GLN A 46 6.09 -2.09 -17.16
CA GLN A 46 4.65 -2.21 -17.33
C GLN A 46 4.32 -3.14 -18.50
N SER A 47 3.28 -3.95 -18.32
CA SER A 47 2.69 -4.77 -19.38
C SER A 47 1.17 -4.84 -19.23
N GLN A 48 0.52 -5.42 -20.22
CA GLN A 48 -0.89 -5.78 -20.17
C GLN A 48 -1.03 -7.25 -19.80
N GLY A 49 -2.05 -7.56 -19.02
CA GLY A 49 -2.48 -8.93 -18.78
C GLY A 49 -3.99 -9.06 -18.85
N VAL A 50 -4.43 -10.28 -18.63
CA VAL A 50 -5.84 -10.66 -18.70
C VAL A 50 -6.29 -11.03 -17.30
N LEU A 51 -7.37 -10.39 -16.87
CA LEU A 51 -8.08 -10.73 -15.65
C LEU A 51 -8.77 -12.09 -15.83
N ILE A 52 -8.38 -13.05 -15.00
CA ILE A 52 -9.01 -14.39 -14.97
C ILE A 52 -10.24 -14.33 -14.07
N ASN A 53 -10.06 -13.87 -12.83
CA ASN A 53 -11.11 -13.78 -11.83
C ASN A 53 -10.75 -12.77 -10.74
N TYR A 54 -11.74 -12.37 -9.94
CA TYR A 54 -11.49 -11.66 -8.68
C TYR A 54 -12.46 -12.11 -7.59
N GLU A 55 -11.99 -12.10 -6.34
CA GLU A 55 -12.77 -12.51 -5.17
C GLU A 55 -12.80 -11.39 -4.13
N ALA A 56 -13.98 -11.13 -3.56
CA ALA A 56 -14.13 -10.14 -2.50
C ALA A 56 -13.96 -10.81 -1.13
N HIS A 57 -12.80 -10.62 -0.51
CA HIS A 57 -12.53 -11.10 0.84
C HIS A 57 -13.00 -10.08 1.87
N LYS A 58 -13.87 -10.47 2.81
CA LYS A 58 -14.28 -9.63 3.94
C LYS A 58 -13.61 -10.15 5.20
N MET A 59 -12.68 -9.39 5.76
CA MET A 59 -12.10 -9.68 7.07
C MET A 59 -12.81 -8.85 8.13
N LEU A 60 -13.22 -9.51 9.22
CA LEU A 60 -13.77 -8.89 10.42
C LEU A 60 -12.65 -8.84 11.46
N TYR A 61 -12.19 -7.64 11.80
CA TYR A 61 -11.29 -7.44 12.93
C TYR A 61 -12.10 -7.01 14.14
N GLN A 62 -11.88 -7.66 15.28
CA GLN A 62 -12.44 -7.26 16.57
C GLN A 62 -11.43 -6.33 17.27
N GLY A 63 -11.81 -5.06 17.44
CA GLY A 63 -11.04 -4.12 18.27
C GLY A 63 -11.20 -4.46 19.77
N TYR A 64 -10.12 -4.27 20.54
CA TYR A 64 -10.07 -4.59 21.96
C TYR A 64 -10.94 -3.66 22.84
N GLU A 65 -11.25 -2.44 22.37
CA GLU A 65 -12.13 -1.50 23.06
C GLU A 65 -13.50 -1.39 22.35
N GLY A 66 -14.57 -1.77 23.05
CA GLY A 66 -15.94 -1.38 22.68
C GLY A 66 -16.61 -2.14 21.53
N GLY A 67 -16.06 -3.26 21.06
CA GLY A 67 -16.76 -4.13 20.11
C GLY A 67 -16.94 -3.53 18.71
N THR A 68 -16.11 -2.56 18.33
CA THR A 68 -16.14 -2.01 16.96
C THR A 68 -15.55 -3.04 16.00
N TYR A 69 -16.41 -3.64 15.17
CA TYR A 69 -15.99 -4.54 14.11
C TYR A 69 -15.56 -3.74 12.88
N THR A 70 -14.26 -3.69 12.59
CA THR A 70 -13.78 -3.10 11.33
C THR A 70 -13.88 -4.16 10.24
N LYS A 71 -14.83 -3.97 9.31
CA LYS A 71 -14.94 -4.80 8.09
C LYS A 71 -13.96 -4.26 7.05
N VAL A 72 -12.80 -4.88 6.92
CA VAL A 72 -11.89 -4.62 5.80
C VAL A 72 -12.35 -5.49 4.63
N LYS A 73 -12.84 -4.87 3.56
CA LYS A 73 -13.02 -5.54 2.28
C LYS A 73 -11.68 -5.46 1.55
N ASN A 74 -11.21 -6.56 0.98
CA ASN A 74 -10.11 -6.61 0.02
C ASN A 74 -10.57 -7.38 -1.21
N TYR A 75 -9.98 -7.09 -2.37
CA TYR A 75 -10.20 -7.86 -3.58
C TYR A 75 -8.95 -8.66 -3.89
N ILE A 76 -9.07 -9.97 -4.01
CA ILE A 76 -8.02 -10.84 -4.52
C ILE A 76 -8.21 -10.94 -6.01
N VAL A 77 -7.20 -10.56 -6.79
CA VAL A 77 -7.24 -10.51 -8.26
C VAL A 77 -6.33 -11.60 -8.80
N TYR A 78 -6.85 -12.42 -9.70
CA TYR A 78 -6.12 -13.49 -10.39
C TYR A 78 -5.97 -13.13 -11.85
N TYR A 79 -4.75 -13.18 -12.37
CA TYR A 79 -4.46 -12.74 -13.72
C TYR A 79 -3.32 -13.52 -14.37
N HIS A 80 -3.24 -13.45 -15.69
CA HIS A 80 -2.06 -13.90 -16.43
C HIS A 80 -1.56 -12.81 -17.38
N TYR A 81 -0.30 -12.89 -17.77
CA TYR A 81 0.32 -11.98 -18.72
C TYR A 81 1.47 -12.68 -19.44
N GLN A 82 1.89 -12.12 -20.57
CA GLN A 82 2.97 -12.68 -21.37
C GLN A 82 4.14 -11.71 -21.45
N ILE A 83 5.34 -12.18 -21.11
CA ILE A 83 6.62 -11.48 -21.28
C ILE A 83 7.53 -12.40 -22.10
N ASP A 84 8.09 -11.89 -23.18
CA ASP A 84 9.03 -12.62 -24.06
C ASP A 84 8.55 -14.02 -24.49
N GLY A 85 7.24 -14.15 -24.75
CA GLY A 85 6.60 -15.42 -25.16
C GLY A 85 6.35 -16.41 -24.02
N GLN A 86 6.77 -16.11 -22.78
CA GLN A 86 6.43 -16.89 -21.60
C GLN A 86 5.17 -16.36 -20.93
N THR A 87 4.28 -17.25 -20.50
CA THR A 87 3.05 -16.89 -19.78
C THR A 87 3.26 -17.02 -18.28
N TYR A 88 2.99 -15.94 -17.55
CA TYR A 88 3.05 -15.88 -16.10
C TYR A 88 1.65 -15.77 -15.52
N GLN A 89 1.46 -16.31 -14.32
CA GLN A 89 0.24 -16.17 -13.55
C GLN A 89 0.57 -15.42 -12.26
N GLY A 90 -0.27 -14.47 -11.90
CA GLY A 90 -0.11 -13.60 -10.74
C GLY A 90 -1.37 -13.54 -9.91
N GLN A 91 -1.16 -13.24 -8.63
CA GLN A 91 -2.21 -12.91 -7.69
C GLN A 91 -1.83 -11.60 -7.00
N ASP A 92 -2.80 -10.69 -6.88
CA ASP A 92 -2.61 -9.44 -6.13
C ASP A 92 -3.80 -9.17 -5.19
N ILE A 93 -3.55 -8.42 -4.11
CA ILE A 93 -4.55 -8.04 -3.12
C ILE A 93 -4.75 -6.53 -3.20
N LEU A 94 -5.89 -6.14 -3.75
CA LEU A 94 -6.28 -4.74 -3.86
C LEU A 94 -7.15 -4.30 -2.68
N PRO A 95 -7.07 -3.03 -2.26
CA PRO A 95 -7.93 -2.51 -1.20
C PRO A 95 -9.40 -2.56 -1.64
N GLY A 96 -10.30 -2.92 -0.75
CA GLY A 96 -11.74 -3.08 -1.07
C GLY A 96 -12.51 -1.77 -1.16
N LYS A 97 -11.97 -0.79 -1.89
CA LYS A 97 -12.68 0.43 -2.27
C LYS A 97 -13.78 0.08 -3.28
N ALA A 98 -14.96 0.69 -3.16
CA ALA A 98 -16.09 0.40 -4.05
C ALA A 98 -15.75 0.64 -5.53
N ALA A 99 -14.97 1.69 -5.82
CA ALA A 99 -14.50 1.99 -7.17
C ALA A 99 -13.70 0.83 -7.79
N ILE A 100 -12.79 0.21 -7.03
CA ILE A 100 -11.98 -0.93 -7.49
C ILE A 100 -12.88 -2.12 -7.83
N GLY A 101 -13.87 -2.42 -6.97
CA GLY A 101 -14.83 -3.50 -7.25
C GLY A 101 -15.66 -3.27 -8.50
N LEU A 102 -16.07 -2.02 -8.78
CA LEU A 102 -16.79 -1.67 -10.01
C LEU A 102 -15.90 -1.80 -11.24
N THR A 103 -14.65 -1.33 -11.16
CA THR A 103 -13.67 -1.45 -12.24
C THR A 103 -13.39 -2.92 -12.56
N LEU A 104 -13.12 -3.75 -11.55
CA LEU A 104 -12.90 -5.19 -11.74
C LEU A 104 -14.11 -5.89 -12.37
N LYS A 105 -15.33 -5.55 -11.93
CA LYS A 105 -16.57 -6.07 -12.52
C LYS A 105 -16.72 -5.66 -13.99
N HIS A 106 -16.41 -4.41 -14.31
CA HIS A 106 -16.47 -3.91 -15.69
C HIS A 106 -15.46 -4.62 -16.59
N ILE A 107 -14.22 -4.77 -16.11
CA ILE A 107 -13.15 -5.47 -16.84
C ILE A 107 -13.50 -6.94 -17.06
N LEU A 108 -14.00 -7.64 -16.03
CA LEU A 108 -14.37 -9.06 -16.15
C LEU A 108 -15.48 -9.30 -17.20
N ASN A 109 -16.40 -8.35 -17.33
CA ASN A 109 -17.49 -8.39 -18.31
C ASN A 109 -17.08 -7.90 -19.71
N SER A 110 -15.90 -7.30 -19.85
CA SER A 110 -15.38 -6.87 -21.15
C SER A 110 -14.83 -8.09 -21.91
N PRO A 111 -14.91 -8.12 -23.24
CA PRO A 111 -14.43 -9.27 -24.04
C PRO A 111 -12.93 -9.53 -23.84
N ASP A 112 -12.13 -8.47 -23.72
CA ASP A 112 -10.67 -8.58 -23.68
C ASP A 112 -10.11 -8.73 -22.26
N ARG A 113 -10.89 -8.36 -21.23
CA ARG A 113 -10.54 -8.44 -19.81
C ARG A 113 -9.15 -7.88 -19.45
N ILE A 114 -8.72 -6.84 -20.17
CA ILE A 114 -7.36 -6.31 -20.05
C ILE A 114 -7.18 -5.57 -18.72
N ILE A 115 -6.07 -5.85 -18.04
CA ILE A 115 -5.59 -5.14 -16.86
C ILE A 115 -4.14 -4.67 -17.09
N LYS A 116 -3.75 -3.58 -16.43
CA LYS A 116 -2.35 -3.14 -16.41
C LYS A 116 -1.62 -3.82 -15.27
N ILE A 117 -0.43 -4.30 -15.57
CA ILE A 117 0.42 -5.03 -14.63
C ILE A 117 1.77 -4.35 -14.60
N LYS A 118 2.30 -4.16 -13.39
CA LYS A 118 3.68 -3.78 -13.15
C LYS A 118 4.43 -5.02 -12.70
N TYR A 119 5.59 -5.30 -13.28
CA TYR A 119 6.42 -6.45 -12.95
C TYR A 119 7.88 -6.03 -12.80
N GLN A 120 8.68 -6.88 -12.16
CA GLN A 120 10.12 -6.65 -12.05
C GLN A 120 10.84 -7.27 -13.26
N SER A 121 11.61 -6.48 -14.01
CA SER A 121 12.29 -6.98 -15.22
C SER A 121 13.27 -8.14 -14.94
N ASP A 122 13.90 -8.13 -13.77
CA ASP A 122 14.83 -9.17 -13.32
C ASP A 122 14.11 -10.48 -12.94
N THR A 123 12.86 -10.37 -12.49
CA THR A 123 12.04 -11.47 -11.99
C THR A 123 10.59 -11.30 -12.42
N PRO A 124 10.26 -11.56 -13.71
CA PRO A 124 8.95 -11.24 -14.27
C PRO A 124 7.79 -11.81 -13.47
N ALA A 125 7.93 -13.02 -12.89
CA ALA A 125 6.92 -13.66 -12.05
C ALA A 125 6.42 -12.79 -10.87
N LYS A 126 7.22 -11.84 -10.37
CA LYS A 126 6.78 -10.88 -9.35
C LYS A 126 6.08 -9.71 -10.03
N SER A 127 4.78 -9.63 -9.80
CA SER A 127 3.89 -8.69 -10.47
C SER A 127 2.82 -8.15 -9.53
N VAL A 128 2.34 -6.94 -9.82
CA VAL A 128 1.25 -6.25 -9.13
C VAL A 128 0.32 -5.60 -10.14
N VAL A 129 -0.94 -5.44 -9.78
CA VAL A 129 -1.98 -4.86 -10.61
C VAL A 129 -2.02 -3.34 -10.40
N ASP A 130 -2.12 -2.59 -11.50
CA ASP A 130 -2.21 -1.12 -11.50
C ASP A 130 -3.58 -0.70 -12.07
N LEU A 131 -4.52 -0.32 -11.19
CA LEU A 131 -5.89 0.12 -11.55
C LEU A 131 -6.11 1.61 -11.29
#